data_AF-A0A959ADS0-F1
#
_entry.id   AF-A0A959ADS0-F1
#
_cell.length_a   1.000
_cell.length_b   1.000
_cell.length_c   1.000
_cell.angle_alpha   90.00
_cell.angle_beta   90.00
_cell.angle_gamma   90.00
#
_symmetry.space_group_name_H-M   'P 1'
#
loop_
_entity.id
_entity.type
_entity.pdbx_description
1 polymer ?
#
loop_
_entity_poly.entity_id
_entity_poly.type
_entity_poly.pdbx_seq_one_letter_code
_entity_poly.pdbx_strand_id
1 'polypeptide(L)'
;MKSGIFLMLISVLLFACGDSETAQKTGVPGLTFEFGKTAPGGADNWCRLPLPEAAVITADPVNSNRRLFTLSDGPHRVVVDFGHIVASFVLQKSGNRIEIFTSDNYPECLSNRENFSIGANGTTFTYQNNKHIDIEIQIVPLPNGTQIAIEMAPGSGYGIIVRR
;
A
#
# COMPACT_ATOMS: atom_id res chain seq x y z
N MET A 1 -58.93 -5.02 53.09
CA MET A 1 -59.35 -4.91 51.67
C MET A 1 -58.41 -3.97 50.94
N LYS A 2 -58.14 -4.26 49.65
CA LYS A 2 -57.24 -3.59 48.69
C LYS A 2 -55.82 -4.18 48.53
N SER A 3 -55.83 -5.28 47.77
CA SER A 3 -55.02 -5.52 46.56
C SER A 3 -54.16 -4.35 46.04
N GLY A 4 -52.94 -4.67 45.61
CA GLY A 4 -52.05 -3.75 44.89
C GLY A 4 -50.76 -4.44 44.44
N ILE A 5 -50.86 -5.32 43.45
CA ILE A 5 -49.72 -5.75 42.62
C ILE A 5 -49.25 -4.52 41.83
N PHE A 6 -47.96 -4.20 41.89
CA PHE A 6 -47.34 -3.38 40.86
C PHE A 6 -46.01 -4.00 40.43
N LEU A 7 -46.01 -4.42 39.17
CA LEU A 7 -44.92 -4.97 38.39
C LEU A 7 -44.01 -3.83 37.89
N MET A 8 -42.74 -4.18 37.59
CA MET A 8 -41.75 -3.45 36.78
C MET A 8 -41.17 -2.16 37.41
N LEU A 9 -39.90 -1.79 37.21
CA LEU A 9 -38.94 -2.11 36.15
C LEU A 9 -37.57 -2.47 36.73
N ILE A 10 -36.97 -3.49 36.13
CA ILE A 10 -35.54 -3.79 36.20
C ILE A 10 -34.84 -2.82 35.23
N SER A 11 -34.08 -1.86 35.77
CA SER A 11 -33.14 -1.05 34.99
C SER A 11 -31.75 -1.67 35.09
N VAL A 12 -31.48 -2.60 34.18
CA VAL A 12 -30.13 -3.08 33.89
C VAL A 12 -29.37 -1.91 33.26
N LEU A 13 -28.58 -1.19 34.06
CA LEU A 13 -27.56 -0.28 33.56
C LEU A 13 -26.35 -1.11 33.14
N LEU A 14 -26.44 -1.71 31.96
CA LEU A 14 -25.26 -2.16 31.21
C LEU A 14 -24.57 -0.91 30.66
N PHE A 15 -23.70 -0.29 31.46
CA PHE A 15 -22.61 0.50 30.89
C PHE A 15 -21.61 -0.50 30.31
N ALA A 16 -21.90 -0.89 29.07
CA ALA A 16 -20.95 -1.57 28.22
C ALA A 16 -19.71 -0.68 28.06
N CYS A 17 -18.54 -1.30 28.25
CA CYS A 17 -17.22 -0.79 27.87
C CYS A 17 -17.32 0.00 26.57
N GLY A 18 -17.22 1.33 26.69
CA GLY A 18 -16.78 2.18 25.61
C GLY A 18 -15.26 2.13 25.53
N ASP A 19 -14.70 0.93 25.31
CA ASP A 19 -13.35 0.84 24.77
C ASP A 19 -13.47 1.34 23.33
N SER A 20 -13.34 2.67 23.18
CA SER A 20 -12.88 3.24 21.92
C SER A 20 -11.44 2.81 21.76
N GLU A 21 -11.26 1.54 21.38
CA GLU A 21 -10.04 1.05 20.78
C GLU A 21 -9.98 1.73 19.41
N THR A 22 -9.53 2.98 19.40
CA THR A 22 -8.76 3.46 18.26
C THR A 22 -7.67 2.44 18.08
N ALA A 23 -7.89 1.49 17.16
CA ALA A 23 -6.88 0.56 16.72
C ALA A 23 -5.70 1.41 16.26
N GLN A 24 -4.76 1.63 17.17
CA GLN A 24 -3.52 2.30 16.89
C GLN A 24 -2.77 1.32 16.02
N LYS A 25 -2.93 1.52 14.70
CA LYS A 25 -2.26 0.83 13.61
C LYS A 25 -0.79 0.75 14.01
N THR A 26 -0.34 -0.40 14.49
CA THR A 26 1.02 -0.63 14.98
C THR A 26 1.95 -0.63 13.76
N GLY A 27 2.26 0.57 13.28
CA GLY A 27 3.38 0.84 12.39
C GLY A 27 4.64 0.19 12.95
N VAL A 28 5.42 -0.48 12.10
CA VAL A 28 6.84 -0.64 12.38
C VAL A 28 7.38 0.77 12.59
N PRO A 29 7.94 1.12 13.77
CA PRO A 29 8.43 2.46 14.01
C PRO A 29 9.46 2.83 12.93
N GLY A 30 9.17 3.88 12.16
CA GLY A 30 10.16 4.58 11.35
C GLY A 30 10.36 4.13 9.91
N LEU A 31 9.52 3.25 9.32
CA LEU A 31 9.61 2.96 7.89
C LEU A 31 8.87 4.03 7.06
N THR A 32 9.59 4.71 6.16
CA THR A 32 9.03 5.74 5.27
C THR A 32 9.42 5.52 3.81
N PHE A 33 8.60 6.02 2.90
CA PHE A 33 8.93 6.14 1.49
C PHE A 33 9.83 7.36 1.25
N GLU A 34 10.80 7.18 0.37
CA GLU A 34 11.65 8.25 -0.15
C GLU A 34 11.95 7.99 -1.63
N PHE A 35 12.23 9.04 -2.41
CA PHE A 35 12.67 8.84 -3.78
C PHE A 35 14.14 8.42 -3.82
N GLY A 36 14.41 7.33 -4.54
CA GLY A 36 15.75 6.81 -4.74
C GLY A 36 16.60 7.80 -5.55
N LYS A 37 17.80 8.11 -5.05
CA LYS A 37 18.74 9.01 -5.75
C LYS A 37 19.62 8.27 -6.74
N THR A 38 20.01 7.05 -6.40
CA THR A 38 20.94 6.23 -7.19
C THR A 38 20.27 4.92 -7.53
N ALA A 39 20.16 4.66 -8.83
CA ALA A 39 19.63 3.43 -9.39
C ALA A 39 20.32 2.17 -8.78
N PRO A 40 19.57 1.15 -8.33
CA PRO A 40 20.16 -0.08 -7.79
C PRO A 40 20.76 -0.93 -8.93
N GLY A 41 22.04 -1.27 -8.83
CA GLY A 41 22.73 -2.13 -9.81
C GLY A 41 23.62 -1.36 -10.78
N GLY A 42 24.84 -1.87 -11.02
CA GLY A 42 25.80 -1.26 -11.95
C GLY A 42 25.44 -1.56 -13.41
N ALA A 43 25.59 -0.54 -14.27
CA ALA A 43 25.60 -0.51 -15.75
C ALA A 43 24.51 -1.24 -16.57
N ASP A 44 23.86 -2.28 -16.07
CA ASP A 44 22.81 -3.04 -16.75
C ASP A 44 21.45 -2.41 -16.46
N ASN A 45 20.70 -2.08 -17.51
CA ASN A 45 19.46 -1.32 -17.34
C ASN A 45 18.34 -2.20 -16.75
N TRP A 46 17.75 -1.75 -15.65
CA TRP A 46 16.58 -2.39 -15.03
C TRP A 46 15.43 -2.65 -16.01
N CYS A 47 15.37 -1.84 -17.06
CA CYS A 47 14.37 -1.94 -18.11
C CYS A 47 14.45 -3.21 -18.96
N ARG A 48 15.59 -3.90 -18.97
CA ARG A 48 15.78 -5.15 -19.73
C ARG A 48 16.13 -6.34 -18.85
N LEU A 49 16.20 -6.15 -17.54
CA LEU A 49 16.44 -7.26 -16.62
C LEU A 49 15.22 -8.20 -16.64
N PRO A 50 15.43 -9.50 -16.92
CA PRO A 50 14.40 -10.48 -16.64
C PRO A 50 14.25 -10.54 -15.11
N LEU A 51 13.06 -10.20 -14.61
CA LEU A 51 12.68 -10.33 -13.21
C LEU A 51 11.80 -11.59 -13.09
N PRO A 52 12.42 -12.77 -12.92
CA PRO A 52 11.73 -14.05 -13.10
C PRO A 52 10.74 -14.33 -11.97
N GLU A 53 10.98 -13.81 -10.77
CA GLU A 53 10.16 -14.09 -9.60
C GLU A 53 8.96 -13.13 -9.60
N ALA A 54 7.74 -13.68 -9.71
CA ALA A 54 6.53 -12.91 -9.48
C ALA A 54 6.25 -12.89 -7.98
N ALA A 55 6.08 -11.70 -7.40
CA ALA A 55 5.62 -11.63 -6.02
C ALA A 55 4.16 -12.12 -5.95
N VAL A 56 3.82 -12.83 -4.88
CA VAL A 56 2.43 -13.24 -4.64
C VAL A 56 1.63 -12.01 -4.26
N ILE A 57 0.65 -11.68 -5.09
CA ILE A 57 -0.28 -10.56 -4.88
C ILE A 57 -1.62 -11.14 -4.44
N THR A 58 -2.13 -10.69 -3.31
CA THR A 58 -3.44 -11.11 -2.79
C THR A 58 -4.42 -9.94 -2.77
N ALA A 59 -5.71 -10.23 -2.92
CA ALA A 59 -6.75 -9.25 -2.64
C ALA A 59 -6.88 -9.04 -1.13
N ASP A 60 -7.13 -7.81 -0.70
CA ASP A 60 -7.50 -7.54 0.69
C ASP A 60 -8.94 -8.05 0.93
N PRO A 61 -9.18 -8.93 1.94
CA PRO A 61 -10.52 -9.44 2.23
C PRO A 61 -11.52 -8.37 2.67
N VAL A 62 -11.06 -7.20 3.16
CA VAL A 62 -11.96 -6.11 3.59
C VAL A 62 -12.07 -4.97 2.57
N ASN A 63 -11.20 -4.94 1.55
CA ASN A 63 -11.26 -3.95 0.48
C ASN A 63 -10.91 -4.61 -0.87
N SER A 64 -11.93 -4.92 -1.67
CA SER A 64 -11.75 -5.57 -2.98
C SER A 64 -10.94 -4.75 -3.99
N ASN A 65 -10.78 -3.45 -3.78
CA ASN A 65 -9.98 -2.56 -4.62
C ASN A 65 -8.53 -2.41 -4.14
N ARG A 66 -8.15 -3.14 -3.08
CA ARG A 66 -6.79 -3.18 -2.57
C ARG A 66 -6.12 -4.51 -2.91
N ARG A 67 -4.84 -4.42 -3.27
CA ARG A 67 -3.94 -5.56 -3.44
C ARG A 67 -2.80 -5.47 -2.46
N LEU A 68 -2.37 -6.62 -1.96
CA LEU A 68 -1.34 -6.76 -0.95
C LEU A 68 -0.21 -7.62 -1.50
N PHE A 69 1.04 -7.23 -1.26
CA PHE A 69 2.20 -8.09 -1.49
C PHE A 69 3.28 -7.85 -0.43
N THR A 70 4.07 -8.86 -0.13
CA THR A 70 5.20 -8.74 0.80
C THR A 70 6.38 -8.08 0.10
N LEU A 71 6.93 -7.02 0.71
CA LEU A 71 8.17 -6.39 0.28
C LEU A 71 9.34 -7.06 1.02
N SER A 72 9.94 -8.06 0.36
CA SER A 72 11.16 -8.71 0.85
C SER A 72 12.42 -7.90 0.52
N ASP A 73 13.58 -8.42 0.92
CA ASP A 73 14.86 -7.81 0.55
C ASP A 73 15.06 -7.82 -0.97
N GLY A 74 15.64 -6.72 -1.46
CA GLY A 74 15.88 -6.48 -2.86
C GLY A 74 14.79 -5.65 -3.56
N PRO A 75 15.04 -5.28 -4.81
CA PRO A 75 14.15 -4.44 -5.61
C PRO A 75 12.92 -5.21 -6.11
N HIS A 76 11.77 -4.54 -6.12
CA HIS A 76 10.49 -5.06 -6.61
C HIS A 76 9.92 -4.09 -7.65
N ARG A 77 9.79 -4.54 -8.90
CA ARG A 77 9.14 -3.76 -9.95
C ARG A 77 7.64 -3.95 -9.86
N VAL A 78 6.93 -2.84 -9.67
CA VAL A 78 5.47 -2.79 -9.69
C VAL A 78 5.03 -2.22 -11.03
N VAL A 79 4.11 -2.91 -11.69
CA VAL A 79 3.48 -2.50 -12.94
C VAL A 79 1.97 -2.51 -12.73
N VAL A 80 1.33 -1.40 -13.03
CA VAL A 80 -0.12 -1.25 -13.03
C VAL A 80 -0.57 -0.86 -14.44
N ASP A 81 -1.49 -1.61 -15.03
CA ASP A 81 -1.93 -1.41 -16.40
C ASP A 81 -3.44 -1.16 -16.51
N PHE A 82 -3.81 -0.35 -17.50
CA PHE A 82 -5.19 -0.11 -17.91
C PHE A 82 -5.25 0.03 -19.43
N GLY A 83 -5.62 -1.05 -20.12
CA GLY A 83 -5.58 -1.11 -21.58
C GLY A 83 -4.15 -0.97 -22.10
N HIS A 84 -3.83 0.16 -22.72
CA HIS A 84 -2.49 0.47 -23.25
C HIS A 84 -1.67 1.41 -22.36
N ILE A 85 -2.23 1.82 -21.22
CA ILE A 85 -1.60 2.78 -20.30
C ILE A 85 -0.96 2.00 -19.17
N VAL A 86 0.28 2.35 -18.86
CA VAL A 86 1.09 1.65 -17.87
C VAL A 86 1.71 2.64 -16.88
N ALA A 87 1.52 2.35 -15.60
CA ALA A 87 2.32 2.90 -14.52
C ALA A 87 3.37 1.85 -14.11
N SER A 88 4.63 2.24 -13.96
CA SER A 88 5.73 1.34 -13.59
C SER A 88 6.71 2.06 -12.68
N PHE A 89 7.07 1.44 -11.56
CA PHE A 89 8.05 1.95 -10.59
C PHE A 89 8.74 0.77 -9.90
N VAL A 90 9.85 1.03 -9.21
CA VAL A 90 10.55 0.02 -8.41
C VAL A 90 10.53 0.45 -6.94
N LEU A 91 10.27 -0.52 -6.05
CA LEU A 91 10.37 -0.35 -4.61
C LEU A 91 11.54 -1.18 -4.09
N GLN A 92 12.38 -0.60 -3.24
CA GLN A 92 13.44 -1.34 -2.56
C GLN A 92 13.51 -0.93 -1.11
N LYS A 93 13.49 -1.93 -0.21
CA LYS A 93 13.74 -1.68 1.20
C LYS A 93 15.23 -1.47 1.46
N SER A 94 15.57 -0.40 2.18
CA SER A 94 16.94 -0.03 2.54
C SER A 94 16.96 0.48 3.98
N GLY A 95 17.23 -0.43 4.94
CA GLY A 95 17.12 -0.12 6.37
C GLY A 95 15.70 0.31 6.76
N ASN A 96 15.57 1.53 7.29
CA ASN A 96 14.30 2.11 7.72
C ASN A 96 13.62 2.96 6.64
N ARG A 97 13.97 2.79 5.36
CA ARG A 97 13.26 3.43 4.25
C ARG A 97 12.90 2.45 3.15
N ILE A 98 11.90 2.80 2.37
CA ILE A 98 11.57 2.17 1.09
C ILE A 98 11.84 3.20 0.01
N GLU A 99 12.82 2.91 -0.83
CA GLU A 99 13.19 3.77 -1.95
C GLU A 99 12.25 3.51 -3.13
N ILE A 100 11.70 4.59 -3.69
CA ILE A 100 10.89 4.60 -4.90
C ILE A 100 11.78 5.04 -6.05
N PHE A 101 12.01 4.15 -7.02
CA PHE A 101 12.67 4.50 -8.26
C PHE A 101 11.65 4.77 -9.36
N THR A 102 11.92 5.83 -10.13
CA THR A 102 11.02 6.39 -11.14
C THR A 102 11.81 6.71 -12.42
N SER A 103 11.23 7.48 -13.34
CA SER A 103 11.93 7.99 -14.52
C SER A 103 13.23 8.74 -14.20
N ASP A 104 13.36 9.33 -13.01
CA ASP A 104 14.60 10.00 -12.60
C ASP A 104 15.79 9.03 -12.53
N ASN A 105 15.51 7.74 -12.39
CA ASN A 105 16.51 6.68 -12.28
C ASN A 105 16.60 5.84 -13.57
N TYR A 106 15.44 5.55 -14.18
CA TYR A 106 15.33 4.73 -15.40
C TYR A 106 14.25 5.30 -16.34
N PRO A 107 14.57 6.40 -17.06
CA PRO A 107 13.59 7.16 -17.84
C PRO A 107 12.96 6.37 -19.00
N GLU A 108 13.61 5.32 -19.46
CA GLU A 108 13.15 4.54 -20.61
C GLU A 108 12.07 3.51 -20.28
N CYS A 109 11.81 3.22 -19.00
CA CYS A 109 10.82 2.20 -18.62
C CYS A 109 10.05 2.43 -17.31
N LEU A 110 10.42 3.43 -16.51
CA LEU A 110 9.66 3.79 -15.31
C LEU A 110 8.89 5.08 -15.55
N SER A 111 7.78 5.22 -14.83
CA SER A 111 6.87 6.35 -15.01
C SER A 111 7.46 7.65 -14.51
N ASN A 112 7.01 8.75 -15.11
CA ASN A 112 7.48 10.10 -14.79
C ASN A 112 7.36 10.39 -13.29
N ARG A 113 8.47 10.82 -12.69
CA ARG A 113 8.55 11.23 -11.28
C ARG A 113 7.47 12.25 -10.89
N GLU A 114 7.12 13.17 -11.78
CA GLU A 114 6.13 14.23 -11.55
C GLU A 114 4.73 13.69 -11.19
N ASN A 115 4.40 12.46 -11.60
CA ASN A 115 3.12 11.84 -11.30
C ASN A 115 3.08 11.22 -9.90
N PHE A 116 4.18 11.25 -9.15
CA PHE A 116 4.29 10.67 -7.82
C PHE A 116 4.30 11.74 -6.72
N SER A 117 3.54 11.50 -5.65
CA SER A 117 3.53 12.35 -4.46
C SER A 117 3.63 11.50 -3.20
N ILE A 118 4.54 11.84 -2.28
CA ILE A 118 4.65 11.17 -0.98
C ILE A 118 3.77 11.92 0.02
N GLY A 119 2.98 11.17 0.79
CA GLY A 119 2.13 11.72 1.84
C GLY A 119 2.95 12.34 2.98
N ALA A 120 2.34 13.26 3.74
CA ALA A 120 3.05 14.04 4.77
C ALA A 120 3.73 13.19 5.86
N ASN A 121 3.21 11.99 6.13
CA ASN A 121 3.77 11.06 7.11
C ASN A 121 4.81 10.09 6.51
N GLY A 122 5.07 10.15 5.21
CA GLY A 122 5.98 9.26 4.49
C GLY A 122 5.53 7.80 4.39
N THR A 123 4.40 7.41 4.95
CA THR A 123 3.94 6.00 4.93
C THR A 123 3.07 5.66 3.73
N THR A 124 2.74 6.67 2.94
CA THR A 124 1.96 6.54 1.71
C THR A 124 2.62 7.32 0.58
N PHE A 125 2.43 6.86 -0.65
CA PHE A 125 2.62 7.69 -1.84
C PHE A 125 1.53 7.40 -2.85
N THR A 126 1.24 8.37 -3.70
CA THR A 126 0.28 8.23 -4.79
C THR A 126 0.98 8.25 -6.13
N TYR A 127 0.36 7.64 -7.13
CA TYR A 127 0.66 7.85 -8.53
C TYR A 127 -0.61 8.29 -9.25
N GLN A 128 -0.55 9.43 -9.93
CA GLN A 128 -1.65 9.97 -10.72
C GLN A 128 -1.12 10.55 -12.03
N ASN A 129 -1.52 9.97 -13.17
CA ASN A 129 -1.06 10.43 -14.48
C ASN A 129 -2.03 11.37 -15.19
N ASN A 130 -3.01 11.93 -14.46
CA ASN A 130 -4.06 12.84 -14.94
C ASN A 130 -4.88 12.31 -16.14
N LYS A 131 -4.81 11.01 -16.43
CA LYS A 131 -5.52 10.39 -17.54
C LYS A 131 -6.42 9.26 -17.06
N HIS A 132 -5.81 8.20 -16.55
CA HIS A 132 -6.53 6.94 -16.34
C HIS A 132 -6.03 6.09 -15.18
N ILE A 133 -4.83 6.31 -14.66
CA ILE A 133 -4.32 5.53 -13.52
C ILE A 133 -4.14 6.48 -12.33
N ASP A 134 -4.84 6.15 -11.26
CA ASP A 134 -4.80 6.77 -9.95
C ASP A 134 -4.75 5.64 -8.90
N ILE A 135 -3.64 5.57 -8.18
CA ILE A 135 -3.37 4.55 -7.17
C ILE A 135 -2.70 5.17 -5.95
N GLU A 136 -3.06 4.65 -4.78
CA GLU A 136 -2.37 4.94 -3.52
C GLU A 136 -1.61 3.69 -3.06
N ILE A 137 -0.37 3.88 -2.63
CA ILE A 137 0.49 2.84 -2.11
C ILE A 137 0.75 3.12 -0.64
N GLN A 138 0.51 2.14 0.22
CA GLN A 138 0.67 2.28 1.67
C GLN A 138 1.61 1.20 2.24
N ILE A 139 2.38 1.58 3.25
CA ILE A 139 3.13 0.64 4.08
C ILE A 139 2.15 -0.03 5.05
N VAL A 140 2.07 -1.37 4.97
CA VAL A 140 1.35 -2.19 5.94
C VAL A 140 2.39 -2.94 6.79
N PRO A 141 2.56 -2.56 8.06
CA PRO A 141 3.50 -3.23 8.96
C PRO A 141 3.05 -4.67 9.23
N LEU A 142 3.98 -5.62 9.18
CA LEU A 142 3.76 -7.00 9.62
C LEU A 142 4.74 -7.35 10.75
N PRO A 143 4.39 -8.25 11.68
CA PRO A 143 5.27 -8.63 12.78
C PRO A 143 6.68 -9.07 12.36
N ASN A 144 6.80 -9.72 11.19
CA ASN A 144 8.06 -10.25 10.66
C ASN A 144 8.42 -9.70 9.27
N GLY A 145 7.90 -8.52 8.89
CA GLY A 145 8.16 -8.01 7.55
C GLY A 145 7.45 -6.72 7.21
N THR A 146 7.48 -6.40 5.93
CA THR A 146 6.81 -5.23 5.37
C THR A 146 5.89 -5.72 4.28
N GLN A 147 4.62 -5.35 4.36
CA GLN A 147 3.66 -5.54 3.28
C GLN A 147 3.35 -4.19 2.65
N ILE A 148 3.07 -4.22 1.35
CA ILE A 148 2.67 -3.06 0.59
C ILE A 148 1.22 -3.27 0.17
N ALA A 149 0.40 -2.27 0.48
CA ALA A 149 -0.94 -2.16 -0.05
C ALA A 149 -0.94 -1.25 -1.28
N ILE A 150 -1.52 -1.73 -2.37
CA ILE A 150 -1.83 -0.94 -3.57
C ILE A 150 -3.35 -0.78 -3.60
N GLU A 151 -3.83 0.41 -3.31
CA GLU A 151 -5.24 0.78 -3.33
C GLU A 151 -5.58 1.46 -4.66
N MET A 152 -6.64 0.97 -5.30
CA MET A 152 -7.10 1.43 -6.60
C MET A 152 -8.47 2.08 -6.45
N ALA A 153 -8.82 2.96 -7.39
CA ALA A 153 -10.18 3.46 -7.50
C ALA A 153 -11.20 2.31 -7.67
N PRO A 154 -12.40 2.39 -7.06
CA PRO A 154 -13.43 1.38 -7.23
C PRO A 154 -13.81 1.16 -8.70
N GLY A 155 -13.85 -0.11 -9.12
CA GLY A 155 -14.22 -0.46 -10.50
C GLY A 155 -13.20 -0.07 -11.57
N SER A 156 -11.94 0.23 -11.18
CA SER A 156 -10.90 0.70 -12.10
C SER A 156 -10.55 -0.28 -13.22
N GLY A 157 -10.68 -1.59 -12.96
CA GLY A 157 -10.27 -2.64 -13.90
C GLY A 157 -8.76 -2.73 -14.13
N TYR A 158 -7.93 -2.15 -13.24
CA TYR A 158 -6.48 -2.19 -13.39
C TYR A 158 -5.91 -3.60 -13.22
N GLY A 159 -4.96 -3.96 -14.09
CA GLY A 159 -4.05 -5.07 -13.88
C GLY A 159 -2.91 -4.66 -12.95
N ILE A 160 -2.45 -5.58 -12.09
CA ILE A 160 -1.27 -5.37 -11.23
C ILE A 160 -0.34 -6.56 -11.37
N ILE A 161 0.93 -6.26 -11.65
CA ILE A 161 2.01 -7.23 -11.72
C ILE A 161 3.15 -6.72 -10.84
N VAL A 162 3.68 -7.59 -9.99
CA VAL A 162 4.85 -7.31 -9.17
C VAL A 162 5.90 -8.37 -9.44
N ARG A 163 7.12 -7.93 -9.79
CA ARG A 163 8.26 -8.78 -10.10
C ARG A 163 9.45 -8.45 -9.20
N ARG A 164 10.28 -9.44 -8.93
CA ARG A 164 11.53 -9.36 -8.17
C ARG A 164 12.70 -9.87 -9.00
#